data_AF-A0A6N4R0H2-F1
#
_entry.id   AF-A0A6N4R0H2-F1
#
_cell.length_a   1.000
_cell.length_b   1.000
_cell.length_c   1.000
_cell.angle_alpha   90.00
_cell.angle_beta   90.00
_cell.angle_gamma   90.00
#
_symmetry.space_group_name_H-M   'P 1'
#
loop_
_entity.id
_entity.type
_entity.pdbx_description
1 polymer ?
#
loop_
_entity_poly.entity_id
_entity_poly.type
_entity_poly.pdbx_seq_one_letter_code
_entity_poly.pdbx_strand_id
1 'polypeptide(L)'
;MLIKLSGVIDNRSIMNVRDIILSILDEFSGIYILDLNKIENEEFINLTNFRKMISDSIRVNHNCVILSECRKLELWIENYSVFNGVYLAKNDSELAQVLNEKVSNDTLLDDATDESDIRLHLDYLIKDSY
;
A
#
# COMPACT_ATOMS: atom_id res chain seq x y z
N MET A 1 5.90 -11.07 -6.73
CA MET A 1 4.62 -11.81 -6.65
C MET A 1 3.48 -10.92 -7.16
N LEU A 2 2.40 -11.48 -7.71
CA LEU A 2 1.23 -10.72 -8.17
C LEU A 2 -0.03 -11.19 -7.44
N ILE A 3 -0.68 -10.28 -6.72
CA ILE A 3 -1.98 -10.49 -6.05
C ILE A 3 -3.02 -9.66 -6.80
N LYS A 4 -4.01 -10.33 -7.40
CA LYS A 4 -5.10 -9.67 -8.13
C LYS A 4 -6.37 -9.66 -7.29
N LEU A 5 -6.92 -8.48 -7.02
CA LEU A 5 -8.23 -8.32 -6.43
C LEU A 5 -9.25 -8.02 -7.52
N SER A 6 -10.34 -8.80 -7.53
CA SER A 6 -11.35 -8.72 -8.57
C SER A 6 -12.77 -8.92 -8.01
N GLY A 7 -13.75 -8.39 -8.74
CA GLY A 7 -15.16 -8.48 -8.39
C GLY A 7 -15.66 -7.33 -7.50
N VAL A 8 -16.87 -7.49 -6.98
CA VAL A 8 -17.48 -6.53 -6.06
C VAL A 8 -16.98 -6.79 -4.64
N ILE A 9 -16.44 -5.76 -3.99
CA ILE A 9 -15.96 -5.84 -2.61
C ILE A 9 -16.84 -5.04 -1.66
N ASP A 10 -17.04 -5.58 -0.46
CA ASP A 10 -17.75 -4.94 0.63
C ASP A 10 -16.92 -5.06 1.93
N ASN A 11 -17.31 -4.34 2.98
CA ASN A 11 -16.57 -4.33 4.25
C ASN A 11 -16.48 -5.72 4.91
N ARG A 12 -17.39 -6.64 4.63
CA ARG A 12 -17.39 -7.98 5.22
C ARG A 12 -16.47 -8.91 4.43
N SER A 13 -16.58 -8.93 3.10
CA SER A 13 -15.78 -9.79 2.23
C SER A 13 -14.30 -9.42 2.27
N ILE A 14 -13.99 -8.12 2.36
CA ILE A 14 -12.59 -7.64 2.36
C ILE A 14 -11.80 -8.05 3.61
N MET A 15 -12.46 -8.33 4.73
CA MET A 15 -11.79 -8.81 5.95
C MET A 15 -11.23 -10.22 5.76
N ASN A 16 -11.96 -11.10 5.09
CA ASN A 16 -11.46 -12.44 4.78
C ASN A 16 -10.29 -12.37 3.78
N VAL A 17 -10.38 -11.48 2.79
CA VAL A 17 -9.31 -11.24 1.82
C VAL A 17 -8.06 -10.70 2.51
N ARG A 18 -8.22 -9.79 3.47
CA ARG A 18 -7.13 -9.25 4.28
C ARG A 18 -6.35 -10.35 4.99
N ASP A 19 -7.03 -11.25 5.70
CA ASP A 19 -6.34 -12.28 6.47
C ASP A 19 -5.55 -13.24 5.55
N ILE A 20 -6.07 -13.53 4.35
CA ILE A 20 -5.37 -14.31 3.33
C ILE A 20 -4.12 -13.56 2.83
N ILE A 21 -4.25 -12.28 2.48
CA ILE A 21 -3.10 -11.48 2.02
C ILE A 21 -2.03 -11.42 3.10
N LEU A 22 -2.41 -11.14 4.35
CA LEU A 22 -1.44 -11.05 5.45
C LEU A 22 -0.72 -12.39 5.68
N SER A 23 -1.44 -13.52 5.61
CA SER A 23 -0.82 -14.84 5.70
C SER A 23 0.18 -15.13 4.57
N ILE A 24 -0.10 -14.65 3.35
CA ILE A 24 0.83 -14.80 2.21
C ILE A 24 2.06 -13.91 2.41
N LEU A 25 1.86 -12.68 2.88
CA LEU A 25 2.95 -11.72 3.07
C LEU A 25 3.86 -12.07 4.26
N ASP A 26 3.34 -12.80 5.26
CA ASP A 26 4.14 -13.31 6.38
C ASP A 26 5.26 -14.27 5.89
N GLU A 27 5.02 -14.97 4.78
CA GLU A 27 5.98 -15.90 4.17
C GLU A 27 6.77 -15.28 2.99
N PHE A 28 6.48 -14.04 2.59
CA PHE A 28 7.04 -13.42 1.38
C PHE A 28 7.63 -12.03 1.61
N SER A 29 8.95 -11.91 1.48
CA SER A 29 9.71 -10.66 1.69
C SER A 29 10.06 -9.88 0.41
N GLY A 30 9.83 -10.45 -0.78
CA GLY A 30 10.17 -9.80 -2.05
C GLY A 30 9.20 -8.70 -2.48
N ILE A 31 9.43 -8.15 -3.67
CA ILE A 31 8.49 -7.22 -4.31
C ILE A 31 7.17 -7.95 -4.64
N TYR A 32 6.05 -7.39 -4.18
CA TYR A 32 4.73 -7.83 -4.60
C TYR A 32 3.93 -6.70 -5.25
N ILE A 33 3.11 -7.10 -6.21
CA ILE A 33 2.20 -6.22 -6.94
C ILE A 33 0.80 -6.50 -6.44
N LEU A 34 0.10 -5.47 -6.01
CA LEU A 34 -1.32 -5.53 -5.69
C LEU A 34 -2.12 -4.87 -6.82
N ASP A 35 -2.71 -5.70 -7.67
CA ASP A 35 -3.53 -5.29 -8.81
C ASP A 35 -4.98 -5.13 -8.39
N LEU A 36 -5.48 -3.89 -8.48
CA LEU A 36 -6.81 -3.48 -8.06
C LEU A 36 -7.73 -3.14 -9.25
N ASN A 37 -7.24 -3.27 -10.48
CA ASN A 37 -7.96 -2.84 -11.69
C ASN A 37 -9.21 -3.68 -12.01
N LYS A 38 -9.38 -4.82 -11.36
CA LYS A 38 -10.53 -5.71 -11.56
C LYS A 38 -11.61 -5.58 -10.47
N ILE A 39 -11.48 -4.61 -9.56
CA ILE A 39 -12.53 -4.28 -8.61
C ILE A 39 -13.66 -3.53 -9.33
N GLU A 40 -14.89 -4.03 -9.22
CA GLU A 40 -16.00 -3.56 -10.04
C GLU A 40 -16.74 -2.36 -9.44
N ASN A 41 -16.73 -2.19 -8.11
CA ASN A 41 -17.47 -1.13 -7.44
C ASN A 41 -16.61 0.11 -7.20
N GLU A 42 -16.95 1.25 -7.82
CA GLU A 42 -16.17 2.51 -7.78
C GLU A 42 -15.93 3.11 -6.38
N GLU A 43 -16.76 2.74 -5.41
CA GLU A 43 -16.73 3.27 -4.04
C GLU A 43 -15.87 2.44 -3.08
N PHE A 44 -15.12 1.46 -3.60
CA PHE A 44 -14.30 0.56 -2.78
C PHE A 44 -13.29 1.28 -1.88
N ILE A 45 -12.75 2.42 -2.33
CA ILE A 45 -11.81 3.24 -1.56
C ILE A 45 -12.47 3.84 -0.32
N ASN A 46 -13.79 3.98 -0.28
CA ASN A 46 -14.50 4.49 0.89
C ASN A 46 -14.79 3.41 1.94
N LEU A 47 -14.51 2.15 1.63
CA LEU A 47 -14.64 1.06 2.57
C LEU A 47 -13.51 1.11 3.60
N THR A 48 -13.85 1.33 4.87
CA THR A 48 -12.89 1.36 5.99
C THR A 48 -12.02 0.12 6.03
N ASN A 49 -12.60 -1.07 5.80
CA ASN A 49 -11.85 -2.33 5.87
C ASN A 49 -10.95 -2.53 4.66
N PHE A 50 -11.30 -1.96 3.49
CA PHE A 50 -10.38 -1.93 2.34
C PHE A 50 -9.16 -1.07 2.65
N ARG A 51 -9.37 0.16 3.15
CA ARG A 51 -8.25 1.04 3.55
C ARG A 51 -7.34 0.37 4.57
N LYS A 52 -7.93 -0.30 5.57
CA LYS A 52 -7.21 -1.06 6.59
C LYS A 52 -6.42 -2.21 6.00
N MET A 53 -7.01 -3.01 5.12
CA MET A 53 -6.32 -4.11 4.42
C MET A 53 -5.07 -3.62 3.69
N ILE A 54 -5.19 -2.54 2.90
CA ILE A 54 -4.07 -1.97 2.16
C ILE A 54 -2.97 -1.50 3.14
N SER A 55 -3.34 -0.75 4.17
CA SER A 55 -2.40 -0.25 5.16
C SER A 55 -1.66 -1.37 5.90
N ASP A 56 -2.37 -2.42 6.31
CA ASP A 56 -1.79 -3.55 7.01
C ASP A 56 -0.85 -4.36 6.10
N SER A 57 -1.22 -4.54 4.82
CA SER A 57 -0.38 -5.24 3.85
C SER A 57 0.96 -4.54 3.64
N ILE A 58 0.94 -3.22 3.50
CA ILE A 58 2.15 -2.39 3.33
C ILE A 58 3.03 -2.42 4.58
N ARG A 59 2.43 -2.42 5.78
CA ARG A 59 3.18 -2.49 7.04
C ARG A 59 3.91 -3.82 7.20
N VAL A 60 3.31 -4.93 6.74
CA VAL A 60 3.93 -6.26 6.79
C VAL A 60 5.05 -6.37 5.76
N ASN A 61 4.84 -5.89 4.54
CA ASN A 61 5.86 -5.86 3.50
C ASN A 61 5.85 -4.52 2.75
N HIS A 62 6.88 -3.71 2.98
CA HIS A 62 7.01 -2.38 2.38
C HIS A 62 7.37 -2.44 0.88
N ASN A 63 7.75 -3.60 0.34
CA ASN A 63 8.05 -3.81 -1.08
C ASN A 63 6.78 -3.98 -1.93
N CYS A 64 5.76 -3.18 -1.63
CA CYS A 64 4.49 -3.14 -2.34
C CYS A 64 4.57 -2.20 -3.56
N VAL A 65 4.03 -2.66 -4.68
CA VAL A 65 3.65 -1.82 -5.83
C VAL A 65 2.16 -1.99 -6.06
N ILE A 66 1.41 -0.88 -6.02
CA ILE A 66 -0.02 -0.88 -6.29
C ILE A 66 -0.21 -0.65 -7.78
N LEU A 67 -0.98 -1.50 -8.45
CA LEU A 67 -1.40 -1.31 -9.85
C LEU A 67 -2.88 -0.93 -9.87
N SER A 68 -3.17 0.30 -10.27
CA SER A 68 -4.54 0.82 -10.33
C SER A 68 -4.67 2.06 -11.21
N GLU A 69 -5.65 2.04 -12.12
CA GLU A 69 -6.10 3.19 -12.93
C GLU A 69 -7.09 4.10 -12.16
N CYS A 70 -7.51 3.69 -10.95
CA CYS A 70 -8.52 4.42 -10.18
C CYS A 70 -7.99 5.75 -9.62
N ARG A 71 -8.46 6.87 -10.19
CA ARG A 71 -8.11 8.23 -9.74
C ARG A 71 -8.49 8.53 -8.27
N LYS A 72 -9.59 7.96 -7.77
CA LYS A 72 -9.97 8.13 -6.36
C LYS A 72 -8.94 7.46 -5.42
N LEU A 73 -8.33 6.35 -5.86
CA LEU A 73 -7.29 5.65 -5.11
C LEU A 73 -6.00 6.46 -5.13
N GLU A 74 -5.63 7.00 -6.28
CA GLU A 74 -4.48 7.90 -6.44
C GLU A 74 -4.52 9.05 -5.44
N LEU A 75 -5.62 9.81 -5.42
CA LEU A 75 -5.80 10.90 -4.48
C LEU A 75 -5.75 10.42 -3.02
N TRP A 76 -6.27 9.23 -2.74
CA TRP A 76 -6.20 8.68 -1.39
C TRP A 76 -4.76 8.32 -0.98
N ILE A 77 -3.98 7.70 -1.85
CA ILE A 77 -2.58 7.34 -1.59
C ILE A 77 -1.74 8.60 -1.36
N GLU A 78 -1.87 9.61 -2.21
CA GLU A 78 -1.10 10.86 -2.12
C GLU A 78 -1.33 11.63 -0.81
N ASN A 79 -2.52 11.49 -0.20
CA ASN A 79 -2.89 12.21 1.01
C ASN A 79 -2.55 11.47 2.32
N TYR A 80 -2.03 10.23 2.27
CA TYR A 80 -1.84 9.40 3.45
C TYR A 80 -0.39 8.93 3.59
N SER A 81 0.28 9.36 4.67
CA SER A 81 1.70 9.08 4.94
C SER A 81 2.05 7.60 5.07
N VAL A 82 1.07 6.73 5.35
CA VAL A 82 1.28 5.27 5.40
C VAL A 82 1.69 4.68 4.05
N PHE A 83 1.55 5.45 2.96
CA PHE A 83 2.00 5.09 1.62
C PHE A 83 3.36 5.66 1.26
N ASN A 84 4.07 6.32 2.18
CA ASN A 84 5.42 6.80 1.91
C ASN A 84 6.32 5.61 1.53
N GLY A 85 6.84 5.63 0.30
CA GLY A 85 7.67 4.55 -0.26
C GLY A 85 6.90 3.48 -1.06
N VAL A 86 5.56 3.54 -1.08
CA VAL A 86 4.72 2.67 -1.91
C VAL A 86 4.46 3.35 -3.25
N TYR A 87 4.74 2.62 -4.32
CA TYR A 87 4.54 3.12 -5.67
C TYR A 87 3.14 2.77 -6.18
N LEU A 88 2.46 3.74 -6.78
CA LEU A 88 1.24 3.52 -7.57
C LEU A 88 1.60 3.58 -9.05
N ALA A 89 1.46 2.45 -9.74
CA ALA A 89 1.55 2.36 -11.19
C ALA A 89 0.14 2.45 -11.78
N LYS A 90 -0.06 3.34 -12.76
CA LYS A 90 -1.36 3.56 -13.40
C LYS A 90 -1.57 2.69 -14.63
N ASN A 91 -0.51 2.09 -15.16
CA ASN A 91 -0.55 1.25 -16.35
C ASN A 91 0.67 0.30 -16.35
N ASP A 92 0.66 -0.65 -17.29
CA ASP A 92 1.73 -1.65 -17.43
C ASP A 92 3.10 -1.03 -17.73
N SER A 93 3.15 0.09 -18.45
CA SER A 93 4.41 0.79 -18.76
C SER A 93 5.04 1.39 -17.51
N GLU A 94 4.25 2.09 -16.70
CA GLU A 94 4.68 2.62 -15.39
C GLU A 94 5.07 1.49 -14.45
N LEU A 95 4.31 0.39 -14.43
CA LEU A 95 4.64 -0.78 -13.63
C LEU A 95 6.00 -1.36 -14.02
N ALA A 96 6.25 -1.54 -15.32
CA ALA A 96 7.52 -2.06 -15.81
C ALA A 96 8.69 -1.14 -15.42
N GLN A 97 8.50 0.18 -15.51
CA GLN A 97 9.51 1.14 -15.08
C GLN A 97 9.80 1.01 -13.57
N VAL A 98 8.77 1.03 -12.72
CA VAL A 98 8.92 0.91 -11.26
C VAL A 98 9.60 -0.40 -10.87
N LEU A 99 9.23 -1.51 -11.52
CA LEU A 99 9.86 -2.80 -11.25
C LEU A 99 11.34 -2.81 -11.66
N ASN A 100 11.68 -2.25 -12.83
CA ASN A 100 13.07 -2.16 -13.26
C ASN A 100 13.91 -1.30 -12.31
N GLU A 101 13.36 -0.17 -11.84
CA GLU A 101 14.00 0.69 -10.84
C GLU A 101 14.17 -0.04 -9.50
N LYS A 102 13.10 -0.67 -8.98
CA LYS A 102 13.17 -1.41 -7.71
C LYS A 102 14.12 -2.60 -7.78
N VAL A 103 14.10 -3.40 -8.85
CA VAL A 103 15.02 -4.55 -9.03
C VAL A 103 16.47 -4.08 -9.13
N SER A 104 16.73 -2.94 -9.79
CA SER A 104 18.07 -2.36 -9.87
C SER A 104 18.56 -1.83 -8.52
N ASN A 105 17.65 -1.39 -7.65
CA ASN A 105 17.96 -0.92 -6.31
C ASN A 105 18.01 -2.05 -5.26
N ASP A 106 17.25 -3.13 -5.44
CA ASP A 106 17.20 -4.31 -4.55
C ASP A 106 18.47 -5.17 -4.63
N THR A 107 19.31 -5.00 -5.66
CA THR A 107 20.63 -5.64 -5.71
C THR A 107 21.63 -5.15 -4.64
N LEU A 108 21.25 -4.20 -3.76
CA LEU A 108 22.13 -3.58 -2.75
C LEU A 108 21.49 -3.37 -1.37
N LEU A 109 20.51 -4.17 -0.93
CA LEU A 109 19.99 -4.10 0.45
C LEU A 109 20.01 -5.47 1.14
N ASP A 110 21.23 -5.94 1.42
CA ASP A 110 21.48 -6.97 2.43
C ASP A 110 22.11 -6.38 3.72
N ASP A 111 22.07 -5.05 3.91
CA ASP A 111 22.53 -4.41 5.16
C ASP A 111 21.95 -2.99 5.33
N ALA A 112 21.00 -2.85 6.27
CA ALA A 112 20.71 -1.66 7.10
C ALA A 112 19.42 -1.95 7.90
N THR A 113 19.47 -2.49 9.12
CA THR A 113 19.53 -1.68 10.34
C THR A 113 19.21 -0.20 10.12
N ASP A 114 17.97 0.21 10.34
CA ASP A 114 17.68 1.47 11.03
C ASP A 114 16.23 1.48 11.54
N GLU A 115 16.10 1.42 12.86
CA GLU A 115 14.92 1.92 13.57
C GLU A 115 14.60 3.32 13.05
N SER A 116 13.53 3.47 12.27
CA SER A 116 12.95 4.79 12.05
C SER A 116 12.07 5.13 13.25
N ASP A 117 12.73 5.58 14.32
CA ASP A 117 12.15 6.20 15.50
C ASP A 117 11.44 7.51 15.07
N ILE A 118 10.16 7.40 14.69
CA ILE A 118 9.33 8.59 14.40
C ILE A 118 8.84 9.16 15.74
N ARG A 119 9.67 10.01 16.34
CA ARG A 119 9.24 10.98 17.37
C ARG A 119 8.21 11.92 16.75
N LEU A 120 6.95 11.76 17.13
CA LEU A 120 5.89 12.76 16.93
C LEU A 120 6.25 14.04 17.69
N HIS A 121 6.87 15.02 17.02
CA HIS A 121 6.84 16.41 17.48
C HIS A 121 5.45 16.99 17.17
N LEU A 122 4.51 16.78 18.09
CA LEU A 122 3.27 17.53 18.18
C LEU A 122 3.50 18.81 18.98
N ASP A 123 4.36 19.70 18.49
CA ASP A 123 4.42 21.08 18.95
C ASP A 123 3.87 21.95 17.83
N TYR A 124 2.55 22.12 17.78
CA TYR A 124 1.91 23.39 17.43
C TYR A 124 0.39 23.28 17.66
N LEU A 125 -0.13 24.26 18.42
CA LEU A 125 -1.55 24.61 18.64
C LEU A 125 -2.27 23.97 19.82
N ILE A 126 -1.74 24.20 21.04
CA ILE A 126 -2.57 24.74 22.12
C ILE A 126 -1.84 25.95 22.70
N LYS A 127 -2.06 27.13 22.09
CA LYS A 127 -2.01 28.39 22.83
C LYS A 127 -3.38 28.57 23.46
N ASP A 128 -3.61 27.87 24.57
CA ASP A 128 -4.54 28.36 25.58
C ASP A 128 -3.79 29.46 26.32
N SER A 129 -4.18 30.69 26.04
CA SER A 129 -3.81 31.84 26.86
C SER A 129 -4.96 32.83 26.83
N TYR A 130 -5.66 32.83 27.97
CA TYR A 130 -6.68 33.75 28.49
C TYR A 130 -8.15 33.40 28.28
#